data_AF-A0A0J6F4G7-F1
#
_entry.id   AF-A0A0J6F4G7-F1
#
_cell.length_a   1.000
_cell.length_b   1.000
_cell.length_c   1.000
_cell.angle_alpha   90.00
_cell.angle_beta   90.00
_cell.angle_gamma   90.00
#
_symmetry.space_group_name_H-M   'P 1'
#
loop_
_entity.id
_entity.type
_entity.pdbx_description
1 polymer ?
#
loop_
_entity_poly.entity_id
_entity_poly.type
_entity_poly.pdbx_seq_one_letter_code
_entity_poly.pdbx_strand_id
1 'polypeptide(L)'
;MSTPDLHHCFLRPPIIQILRAAGFHSARPAVIDTLTDIAGRYLLLLASSTVDHTLNSHSEDPVPTLDDVLMAFNDVGALRPQKTRLEEVHEGKEDMRGLESFLTWFSGPANTEIRRIAGFIPSEGDVVDVESMGKEDYLTALKKKHSKTGEESRFQGTVLGKDADDRPIVIEGGVESIKAWGKQIRSREQTVEPASTEVSSISKSMSPPERMEI
;
A
#
# COMPACT_ATOMS: atom_id res chain seq x y z
N MET A 1 -17.34 8.61 19.36
CA MET A 1 -16.14 8.20 18.62
C MET A 1 -14.94 8.57 19.46
N SER A 2 -13.98 7.66 19.63
CA SER A 2 -12.74 7.99 20.29
C SER A 2 -11.86 8.86 19.37
N THR A 3 -10.92 9.63 19.92
CA THR A 3 -9.95 10.43 19.16
C THR A 3 -9.22 9.63 18.05
N PRO A 4 -8.73 8.39 18.28
CA PRO A 4 -8.10 7.60 17.21
C PRO A 4 -9.07 7.20 16.10
N ASP A 5 -10.34 6.91 16.41
CA ASP A 5 -11.35 6.61 15.38
C ASP A 5 -11.53 7.80 14.45
N LEU A 6 -11.51 9.02 14.99
CA LEU A 6 -11.64 10.25 14.23
C LEU A 6 -10.44 10.50 13.30
N HIS A 7 -9.22 10.29 13.78
CA HIS A 7 -8.02 10.39 12.93
C HIS A 7 -8.03 9.36 11.80
N HIS A 8 -8.42 8.12 12.11
CA HIS A 8 -8.58 7.07 11.10
C HIS A 8 -9.61 7.47 10.04
N CYS A 9 -10.76 8.01 10.47
CA CYS A 9 -11.80 8.47 9.56
C CYS A 9 -11.35 9.64 8.66
N PHE A 10 -10.46 10.52 9.13
CA PHE A 10 -9.89 11.60 8.32
C PHE A 10 -8.77 11.15 7.39
N LEU A 11 -8.05 10.08 7.73
CA LEU A 11 -7.00 9.52 6.87
C LEU A 11 -7.59 8.68 5.71
N ARG A 12 -8.79 8.13 5.91
CA ARG A 12 -9.48 7.30 4.92
C ARG A 12 -9.75 8.00 3.57
N PRO A 13 -10.30 9.24 3.51
CA PRO A 13 -10.50 9.94 2.23
C PRO A 13 -9.21 10.18 1.42
N PRO A 14 -8.09 10.65 2.00
CA PRO A 14 -6.80 10.70 1.30
C PRO A 14 -6.37 9.37 0.68
N ILE A 15 -6.51 8.25 1.42
CA ILE A 15 -6.16 6.92 0.89
C ILE A 15 -7.04 6.54 -0.32
N ILE A 16 -8.34 6.84 -0.27
CA ILE A 16 -9.25 6.61 -1.39
C ILE A 16 -8.85 7.47 -2.61
N GLN A 17 -8.46 8.73 -2.40
CA GLN A 17 -8.01 9.62 -3.49
C GLN A 17 -6.74 9.10 -4.14
N ILE A 18 -5.77 8.63 -3.36
CA ILE A 18 -4.53 8.02 -3.86
C ILE A 18 -4.85 6.76 -4.67
N LEU A 19 -5.71 5.89 -4.17
CA LEU A 19 -6.10 4.65 -4.86
C LEU A 19 -6.82 4.94 -6.18
N ARG A 20 -7.69 5.96 -6.23
CA ARG A 20 -8.32 6.38 -7.49
C ARG A 20 -7.33 6.95 -8.49
N ALA A 21 -6.34 7.71 -8.03
CA ALA A 21 -5.28 8.23 -8.90
C ALA A 21 -4.43 7.10 -9.49
N ALA A 22 -4.27 6.01 -8.75
CA ALA A 22 -3.65 4.78 -9.25
C ALA A 22 -4.57 3.95 -10.17
N GLY A 23 -5.83 4.36 -10.38
CA GLY A 23 -6.80 3.68 -11.25
C GLY A 23 -7.72 2.69 -10.55
N PHE A 24 -7.72 2.62 -9.21
CA PHE A 24 -8.66 1.79 -8.45
C PHE A 24 -9.96 2.54 -8.16
N HIS A 25 -11.02 2.15 -8.86
CA HIS A 25 -12.32 2.82 -8.79
C HIS A 25 -13.27 2.20 -7.74
N SER A 26 -13.01 0.96 -7.31
CA SER A 26 -13.79 0.24 -6.32
C SER A 26 -12.90 -0.70 -5.51
N ALA A 27 -13.18 -0.80 -4.21
CA ALA A 27 -12.51 -1.74 -3.31
C ALA A 27 -13.46 -2.08 -2.15
N ARG A 28 -13.20 -3.22 -1.52
CA ARG A 28 -13.91 -3.66 -0.33
C ARG A 28 -13.65 -2.69 0.83
N PRO A 29 -14.66 -2.30 1.64
CA PRO A 29 -14.45 -1.39 2.77
C PRO A 29 -13.34 -1.86 3.73
N ALA A 30 -13.32 -3.16 4.02
CA ALA A 30 -12.28 -3.77 4.85
C ALA A 30 -10.85 -3.55 4.30
N VAL A 31 -10.65 -3.55 2.98
CA VAL A 31 -9.33 -3.30 2.37
C VAL A 31 -8.92 -1.85 2.58
N ILE A 32 -9.85 -0.92 2.39
CA ILE A 32 -9.61 0.51 2.62
C ILE A 32 -9.28 0.77 4.09
N ASP A 33 -9.99 0.13 5.02
CA ASP A 33 -9.73 0.24 6.45
C ASP A 33 -8.36 -0.31 6.83
N THR A 34 -7.98 -1.47 6.28
CA THR A 34 -6.65 -2.04 6.52
C THR A 34 -5.53 -1.15 5.97
N LEU A 35 -5.68 -0.58 4.78
CA LEU A 35 -4.70 0.33 4.20
C LEU A 35 -4.62 1.64 4.99
N THR A 36 -5.76 2.14 5.48
CA THR A 36 -5.81 3.34 6.32
C THR A 36 -5.13 3.11 7.66
N ASP A 37 -5.33 1.94 8.28
CA ASP A 37 -4.65 1.56 9.52
C ASP A 37 -3.12 1.42 9.31
N ILE A 38 -2.71 0.73 8.24
CA ILE A 38 -1.28 0.61 7.88
C ILE A 38 -0.66 1.99 7.65
N ALA A 39 -1.34 2.88 6.92
CA ALA A 39 -0.86 4.24 6.68
C ALA A 39 -0.72 5.04 7.98
N GLY A 40 -1.69 4.94 8.88
CA GLY A 40 -1.63 5.60 10.19
C GLY A 40 -0.44 5.10 11.04
N ARG A 41 -0.24 3.78 11.09
CA ARG A 41 0.91 3.17 11.79
C ARG A 41 2.24 3.55 11.16
N TYR A 42 2.29 3.66 9.83
CA TYR A 42 3.47 4.08 9.10
C TYR A 42 3.86 5.54 9.40
N LEU A 43 2.88 6.45 9.45
CA LEU A 43 3.12 7.84 9.83
C LEU A 43 3.61 7.97 11.27
N LEU A 44 3.07 7.16 12.19
CA LEU A 44 3.52 7.12 13.57
C LEU A 44 4.95 6.54 13.68
N LEU A 45 5.28 5.52 12.90
CA LEU A 45 6.61 4.96 12.81
C LEU A 45 7.63 6.00 12.32
N LEU A 46 7.29 6.74 11.26
CA LEU A 46 8.15 7.81 10.76
C LEU A 46 8.36 8.90 11.82
N ALA A 47 7.28 9.36 12.45
CA ALA A 47 7.37 10.40 13.48
C ALA A 47 8.21 9.97 14.69
N SER A 48 8.03 8.74 15.17
CA SER A 48 8.83 8.19 16.28
C SER A 48 10.30 8.04 15.90
N SER A 49 10.58 7.51 14.70
CA SER A 49 11.95 7.40 14.18
C SER A 49 12.63 8.78 14.06
N THR A 50 11.93 9.80 13.55
CA THR A 50 12.46 11.17 13.50
C THR A 50 12.74 11.74 14.89
N VAL A 51 11.86 11.48 15.87
CA VAL A 51 12.09 11.90 17.26
C VAL A 51 13.33 11.24 17.84
N ASP A 52 13.50 9.92 17.62
CA ASP A 52 14.68 9.19 18.08
C ASP A 52 15.97 9.76 17.48
N HIS A 53 15.98 10.04 16.17
CA HIS A 53 17.13 10.69 15.50
C HIS A 53 17.40 12.09 16.05
N THR A 54 16.35 12.89 16.25
CA THR A 54 16.48 14.24 16.81
C THR A 54 17.11 14.20 18.20
N LEU A 55 16.67 13.28 19.07
CA LEU A 55 17.20 13.13 20.43
C LEU A 55 18.65 12.65 20.44
N ASN A 56 19.06 11.86 19.45
CA ASN A 56 20.43 11.36 19.32
C ASN A 56 21.39 12.39 18.72
N SER A 57 20.92 13.18 17.74
CA SER A 57 21.73 14.15 17.01
C SER A 57 21.80 15.52 17.72
N HIS A 58 20.72 15.93 18.37
CA HIS A 58 20.56 17.28 18.95
C HIS A 58 20.29 17.20 20.45
N SER A 59 21.32 16.86 21.25
CA SER A 59 21.17 16.63 22.70
C SER A 59 20.82 17.87 23.53
N GLU A 60 21.13 19.08 23.04
CA GLU A 60 20.88 20.34 23.77
C GLU A 60 19.58 21.04 23.35
N ASP A 61 19.17 20.91 22.09
CA ASP A 61 17.94 21.49 21.55
C ASP A 61 17.23 20.49 20.62
N PRO A 62 16.25 19.71 21.13
CA PRO A 62 15.65 18.60 20.40
C PRO A 62 14.56 19.07 19.41
N VAL A 63 14.91 20.00 18.52
CA VAL A 63 14.05 20.45 17.43
C VAL A 63 14.35 19.62 16.18
N PRO A 64 13.37 18.89 15.62
CA PRO A 64 13.60 18.07 14.44
C PRO A 64 14.02 18.91 13.24
N THR A 65 15.12 18.53 12.61
CA THR A 65 15.65 19.13 11.39
C THR A 65 15.31 18.28 10.16
N LEU A 66 15.58 18.80 8.96
CA LEU A 66 15.40 18.04 7.73
C LEU A 66 16.28 16.77 7.71
N ASP A 67 17.46 16.82 8.32
CA ASP A 67 18.39 15.69 8.36
C ASP A 67 17.81 14.53 9.17
N ASP A 68 17.22 14.81 10.34
CA ASP A 68 16.57 13.80 11.19
C ASP A 68 15.40 13.11 10.46
N VAL A 69 14.67 13.86 9.63
CA VAL A 69 13.59 13.32 8.78
C VAL A 69 14.18 12.43 7.68
N LEU A 70 15.24 12.86 7.00
CA LEU A 70 15.88 12.05 5.95
C LEU A 70 16.47 10.75 6.50
N MET A 71 17.08 10.79 7.70
CA MET A 71 17.54 9.60 8.40
C MET A 71 16.39 8.63 8.68
N ALA A 72 15.27 9.12 9.21
CA ALA A 72 14.08 8.30 9.45
C ALA A 72 13.52 7.68 8.16
N PHE A 73 13.51 8.43 7.05
CA PHE A 73 13.06 7.92 5.75
C PHE A 73 14.01 6.84 5.17
N ASN A 74 15.31 6.97 5.39
CA ASN A 74 16.28 5.93 5.02
C ASN A 74 16.10 4.66 5.86
N ASP A 75 15.92 4.80 7.19
CA ASP A 75 15.74 3.67 8.10
C ASP A 75 14.48 2.86 7.80
N VAL A 76 13.38 3.55 7.49
CA VAL A 76 12.10 2.94 7.10
C VAL A 76 12.15 2.41 5.66
N GLY A 77 13.23 2.66 4.91
CA GLY A 77 13.44 2.18 3.55
C GLY A 77 12.58 2.89 2.50
N ALA A 78 12.06 4.07 2.83
CA ALA A 78 11.32 4.93 1.92
C ALA A 78 12.25 5.56 0.88
N LEU A 79 13.44 5.95 1.31
CA LEU A 79 14.56 6.34 0.44
C LEU A 79 15.52 5.16 0.44
N ARG A 80 15.44 4.28 -0.56
CA ARG A 80 16.39 3.16 -0.65
C ARG A 80 17.70 3.63 -1.28
N PRO A 81 18.84 3.58 -0.57
CA PRO A 81 20.15 3.77 -1.19
C PRO A 81 20.40 2.63 -2.18
N GLN A 82 20.87 2.97 -3.37
CA GLN A 82 21.30 2.02 -4.39
C GLN A 82 22.80 1.74 -4.31
N LYS A 83 23.58 2.66 -3.72
CA LYS A 83 24.99 2.48 -3.41
C LYS A 83 25.21 2.06 -1.98
N THR A 84 26.27 1.29 -1.78
CA THR A 84 26.80 1.01 -0.44
C THR A 84 27.61 2.21 0.05
N ARG A 85 27.68 2.38 1.39
CA ARG A 85 28.49 3.44 2.02
C ARG A 85 29.94 3.46 1.52
N LEU A 86 30.52 2.30 1.22
CA LEU A 86 31.91 2.19 0.75
C LEU A 86 32.09 2.78 -0.65
N GLU A 87 31.11 2.59 -1.54
CA GLU A 87 31.10 3.17 -2.88
C GLU A 87 30.93 4.69 -2.83
N GLU A 88 30.06 5.21 -1.96
CA GLU A 88 29.89 6.65 -1.76
C GLU A 88 31.19 7.32 -1.28
N VAL A 89 31.90 6.69 -0.34
CA VAL A 89 33.19 7.17 0.15
C VAL A 89 34.25 7.12 -0.95
N HIS A 90 34.27 6.06 -1.78
CA HIS A 90 35.24 5.93 -2.86
C HIS A 90 35.03 6.99 -3.95
N GLU A 91 33.78 7.28 -4.31
CA GLU A 91 33.44 8.28 -5.32
C GLU A 91 33.36 9.71 -4.77
N GLY A 92 33.34 9.87 -3.45
CA GLY A 92 33.20 11.15 -2.75
C GLY A 92 31.85 11.84 -3.01
N LYS A 93 30.80 11.06 -3.30
CA LYS A 93 29.46 11.55 -3.65
C LYS A 93 28.38 10.74 -2.95
N GLU A 94 27.46 11.43 -2.31
CA GLU A 94 26.28 10.84 -1.68
C GLU A 94 25.28 10.30 -2.73
N ASP A 95 24.62 9.19 -2.42
CA ASP A 95 23.60 8.61 -3.28
C ASP A 95 22.25 9.34 -3.13
N MET A 96 22.01 10.27 -4.04
CA MET A 96 20.79 11.08 -4.06
C MET A 96 19.62 10.40 -4.80
N ARG A 97 19.79 9.21 -5.38
CA ARG A 97 18.79 8.61 -6.29
C ARG A 97 17.45 8.32 -5.60
N GLY A 98 17.49 7.93 -4.33
CA GLY A 98 16.28 7.74 -3.53
C GLY A 98 15.49 9.04 -3.40
N LEU A 99 16.19 10.13 -3.09
CA LEU A 99 15.58 11.47 -2.97
C LEU A 99 15.09 11.98 -4.33
N GLU A 100 15.88 11.82 -5.39
CA GLU A 100 15.49 12.19 -6.76
C GLU A 100 14.24 11.43 -7.21
N SER A 101 14.13 10.14 -6.88
CA SER A 101 12.94 9.32 -7.17
C SER A 101 11.72 9.85 -6.42
N PHE A 102 11.88 10.18 -5.14
CA PHE A 102 10.82 10.79 -4.34
C PHE A 102 10.40 12.16 -4.91
N LEU A 103 11.34 13.03 -5.24
CA LEU A 103 11.08 14.34 -5.83
C LEU A 103 10.39 14.22 -7.20
N THR A 104 10.80 13.25 -8.02
CA THR A 104 10.19 12.96 -9.31
C THR A 104 8.74 12.49 -9.14
N TRP A 105 8.46 11.64 -8.15
CA TRP A 105 7.09 11.24 -7.83
C TRP A 105 6.27 12.43 -7.30
N PHE A 106 6.83 13.22 -6.38
CA PHE A 106 6.16 14.33 -5.71
C PHE A 106 5.82 15.49 -6.66
N SER A 107 6.73 15.84 -7.55
CA SER A 107 6.53 16.92 -8.53
C SER A 107 6.00 16.41 -9.88
N GLY A 108 5.85 15.09 -10.01
CA GLY A 108 5.51 14.42 -11.24
C GLY A 108 4.00 14.32 -11.53
N PRO A 109 3.66 13.63 -12.63
CA PRO A 109 2.28 13.42 -13.05
C PRO A 109 1.47 12.61 -12.03
N ALA A 110 2.11 11.69 -11.29
CA ALA A 110 1.44 10.86 -10.29
C ALA A 110 0.81 11.71 -9.16
N ASN A 111 1.59 12.59 -8.53
CA ASN A 111 1.06 13.46 -7.49
C ASN A 111 0.10 14.52 -8.06
N THR A 112 0.36 14.99 -9.28
CA THR A 112 -0.56 15.90 -9.99
C THR A 112 -1.94 15.27 -10.14
N GLU A 113 -2.00 13.99 -10.51
CA GLU A 113 -3.25 13.26 -10.64
C GLU A 113 -3.95 13.05 -9.28
N ILE A 114 -3.18 12.72 -8.22
CA ILE A 114 -3.72 12.64 -6.84
C ILE A 114 -4.35 13.97 -6.45
N ARG A 115 -3.64 15.09 -6.68
CA ARG A 115 -4.13 16.44 -6.39
C ARG A 115 -5.36 16.80 -7.23
N ARG A 116 -5.42 16.41 -8.50
CA ARG A 116 -6.59 16.59 -9.37
C ARG A 116 -7.81 15.86 -8.83
N ILE A 117 -7.67 14.58 -8.45
CA ILE A 117 -8.76 13.77 -7.90
C ILE A 117 -9.22 14.29 -6.52
N ALA A 118 -8.28 14.76 -5.71
CA ALA A 118 -8.56 15.42 -4.44
C ALA A 118 -9.19 16.83 -4.62
N GLY A 119 -9.23 17.36 -5.85
CA GLY A 119 -9.85 18.64 -6.18
C GLY A 119 -8.97 19.87 -5.94
N PHE A 120 -7.67 19.67 -5.68
CA PHE A 120 -6.65 20.72 -5.54
C PHE A 120 -6.12 21.25 -6.87
N ILE A 121 -6.48 20.62 -8.00
CA ILE A 121 -6.17 21.13 -9.34
C ILE A 121 -7.48 21.09 -10.13
N PRO A 122 -7.87 22.17 -10.83
CA PRO A 122 -9.05 22.16 -11.68
C PRO A 122 -8.88 21.10 -12.78
N SER A 123 -9.92 20.31 -13.02
CA SER A 123 -9.97 19.48 -14.23
C SER A 123 -10.32 20.36 -15.43
N GLU A 124 -9.94 19.97 -16.64
CA GLU A 124 -10.43 20.63 -17.87
C GLU A 124 -11.96 20.71 -17.83
N GLY A 125 -12.50 21.93 -17.80
CA GLY A 125 -13.94 22.22 -17.73
C GLY A 125 -14.47 22.67 -16.36
N ASP A 126 -13.67 22.65 -15.29
CA ASP A 126 -14.11 23.08 -13.96
C ASP A 126 -13.93 24.61 -13.81
N VAL A 127 -15.01 25.36 -13.60
CA VAL A 127 -14.97 26.80 -13.30
C VAL A 127 -14.56 26.98 -11.83
N VAL A 128 -13.25 26.90 -11.57
CA VAL A 128 -12.70 27.06 -10.23
C VAL A 128 -12.05 28.43 -10.12
N ASP A 129 -12.46 29.19 -9.11
CA ASP A 129 -11.85 30.45 -8.73
C ASP A 129 -10.44 30.19 -8.18
N VAL A 130 -9.44 30.48 -9.02
CA VAL A 130 -8.00 30.26 -8.74
C VAL A 130 -7.55 31.03 -7.48
N GLU A 131 -8.25 32.11 -7.11
CA GLU A 131 -7.95 32.95 -5.95
C GLU A 131 -8.30 32.31 -4.59
N SER A 132 -9.16 31.27 -4.60
CA SER A 132 -9.59 30.52 -3.40
C SER A 132 -8.68 29.31 -3.11
N MET A 133 -7.94 28.80 -4.10
CA MET A 133 -7.21 27.52 -4.06
C MET A 133 -5.98 27.44 -3.13
N GLY A 134 -5.77 28.44 -2.28
CA GLY A 134 -4.74 28.41 -1.22
C GLY A 134 -5.18 29.04 0.11
N LYS A 135 -6.43 29.50 0.22
CA LYS A 135 -6.94 30.18 1.43
C LYS A 135 -7.94 29.32 2.22
N GLU A 136 -8.46 28.25 1.63
CA GLU A 136 -9.44 27.39 2.26
C GLU A 136 -8.76 26.16 2.86
N ASP A 137 -9.02 25.89 4.15
CA ASP A 137 -8.59 24.68 4.85
C ASP A 137 -9.04 23.42 4.09
N TYR A 138 -8.19 22.39 4.03
CA TYR A 138 -8.41 21.16 3.26
C TYR A 138 -9.78 20.55 3.56
N LEU A 139 -10.15 20.46 4.83
CA LEU A 139 -11.44 19.91 5.24
C LEU A 139 -12.61 20.78 4.74
N THR A 140 -12.43 22.09 4.72
CA THR A 140 -13.43 23.06 4.26
C THR A 140 -13.60 23.00 2.74
N ALA A 141 -12.49 22.93 2.00
CA ALA A 141 -12.49 22.72 0.56
C ALA A 141 -13.15 21.38 0.19
N LEU A 142 -12.84 20.32 0.95
CA LEU A 142 -13.44 19.00 0.80
C LEU A 142 -14.96 19.03 1.03
N LYS A 143 -15.42 19.65 2.12
CA LYS A 143 -16.86 19.79 2.41
C LYS A 143 -17.58 20.61 1.33
N LYS A 144 -17.00 21.73 0.89
CA LYS A 144 -17.61 22.66 -0.08
C LYS A 144 -17.72 22.06 -1.48
N LYS A 145 -16.67 21.39 -1.97
CA LYS A 145 -16.71 20.71 -3.28
C LYS A 145 -17.75 19.60 -3.31
N HIS A 146 -17.89 18.84 -2.22
CA HIS A 146 -18.83 17.72 -2.19
C HIS A 146 -20.26 18.11 -1.85
N SER A 147 -20.47 19.20 -1.11
CA SER A 147 -21.81 19.74 -0.84
C SER A 147 -22.47 20.36 -2.07
N LYS A 148 -21.70 20.76 -3.10
CA LYS A 148 -22.21 21.39 -4.32
C LYS A 148 -22.50 20.41 -5.47
N THR A 149 -21.85 19.24 -5.48
CA THR A 149 -21.95 18.26 -6.57
C THR A 149 -22.79 17.02 -6.22
N GLY A 150 -23.28 16.88 -4.98
CA GLY A 150 -24.19 15.79 -4.59
C GLY A 150 -23.61 14.36 -4.70
N GLU A 151 -22.34 14.21 -5.08
CA GLU A 151 -21.67 12.91 -5.19
C GLU A 151 -21.13 12.42 -3.84
N GLU A 152 -22.02 12.20 -2.87
CA GLU A 152 -21.71 11.46 -1.63
C GLU A 152 -21.13 10.06 -1.94
N SER A 153 -21.38 9.53 -3.14
CA SER A 153 -20.81 8.29 -3.68
C SER A 153 -19.28 8.28 -3.69
N ARG A 154 -18.61 9.44 -3.76
CA ARG A 154 -17.14 9.50 -3.71
C ARG A 154 -16.59 9.28 -2.30
N PHE A 155 -17.40 9.47 -1.27
CA PHE A 155 -17.01 9.22 0.12
C PHE A 155 -17.74 8.03 0.71
N GLN A 156 -18.31 7.19 -0.15
CA GLN A 156 -19.02 6.00 0.26
C GLN A 156 -18.10 5.11 1.14
N GLY A 157 -18.59 4.76 2.32
CA GLY A 157 -17.88 4.05 3.36
C GLY A 157 -17.09 4.93 4.34
N THR A 158 -17.08 6.26 4.22
CA THR A 158 -16.41 7.15 5.17
C THR A 158 -17.41 7.92 6.04
N VAL A 159 -16.99 8.45 7.20
CA VAL A 159 -17.85 9.26 8.09
C VAL A 159 -18.37 10.56 7.43
N LEU A 160 -17.77 10.97 6.32
CA LEU A 160 -18.20 12.14 5.52
C LEU A 160 -19.18 11.79 4.40
N GLY A 161 -19.45 10.51 4.13
CA GLY A 161 -20.34 10.04 3.07
C GLY A 161 -21.36 9.01 3.58
N LYS A 162 -22.06 8.34 2.66
CA LYS A 162 -22.98 7.24 3.01
C LYS A 162 -22.21 5.98 3.37
N ASP A 163 -22.81 5.09 4.15
CA ASP A 163 -22.25 3.76 4.38
C ASP A 163 -22.03 3.03 3.04
N ALA A 164 -20.97 2.21 2.99
CA ALA A 164 -20.68 1.39 1.82
C ALA A 164 -21.72 0.28 1.68
N ASP A 165 -22.37 0.22 0.52
CA ASP A 165 -23.19 -0.93 0.17
C ASP A 165 -22.26 -2.14 0.03
N ASP A 166 -22.61 -3.26 0.66
CA ASP A 166 -21.93 -4.54 0.50
C ASP A 166 -22.13 -5.05 -0.93
N ARG A 167 -21.35 -4.53 -1.89
CA ARG A 167 -21.34 -5.05 -3.25
C ARG A 167 -20.51 -6.32 -3.27
N PRO A 168 -21.07 -7.48 -3.69
CA PRO A 168 -20.27 -8.66 -3.94
C PRO A 168 -19.27 -8.33 -5.06
N ILE A 169 -17.98 -8.35 -4.74
CA ILE A 169 -16.92 -8.12 -5.73
C ILE A 169 -16.86 -9.36 -6.62
N VAL A 170 -17.30 -9.20 -7.88
CA VAL A 170 -17.11 -10.21 -8.92
C VAL A 170 -15.66 -10.10 -9.39
N ILE A 171 -14.85 -11.11 -9.10
CA ILE A 171 -13.49 -11.20 -9.64
C ILE A 171 -13.64 -11.66 -11.09
N GLU A 172 -13.39 -10.78 -12.06
CA GLU A 172 -13.43 -11.18 -13.48
C GLU A 172 -12.44 -12.34 -13.72
N GLY A 173 -12.97 -13.51 -14.11
CA GLY A 173 -12.19 -14.72 -14.37
C GLY A 173 -11.84 -15.57 -13.14
N GLY A 174 -12.36 -15.27 -11.94
CA GLY A 174 -12.05 -15.99 -10.70
C GLY A 174 -13.27 -16.36 -9.85
N VAL A 175 -13.08 -17.24 -8.87
CA VAL A 175 -14.16 -17.73 -8.00
C VAL A 175 -14.67 -16.61 -7.09
N GLU A 176 -15.98 -16.35 -7.10
CA GLU A 176 -16.66 -15.19 -6.46
C GLU A 176 -16.55 -15.10 -4.93
N SER A 177 -16.01 -16.13 -4.26
CA SER A 177 -15.87 -16.15 -2.80
C SER A 177 -14.82 -17.15 -2.33
N ILE A 178 -14.13 -16.82 -1.23
CA ILE A 178 -13.24 -17.74 -0.50
C ILE A 178 -13.97 -19.05 -0.13
N LYS A 179 -15.27 -19.00 0.17
CA LYS A 179 -16.07 -20.21 0.44
C LYS A 179 -16.25 -21.08 -0.80
N ALA A 180 -16.45 -20.45 -1.97
CA ALA A 180 -16.60 -21.13 -3.25
C ALA A 180 -15.25 -21.70 -3.72
N TRP A 181 -14.16 -20.94 -3.57
CA TRP A 181 -12.79 -21.43 -3.79
C TRP A 181 -12.46 -22.60 -2.88
N GLY A 182 -12.80 -22.53 -1.60
CA GLY A 182 -12.60 -23.63 -0.65
C GLY A 182 -13.41 -24.89 -0.99
N LYS A 183 -14.62 -24.75 -1.56
CA LYS A 183 -15.36 -25.90 -2.10
C LYS A 183 -14.67 -26.49 -3.33
N GLN A 184 -14.13 -25.64 -4.21
CA GLN A 184 -13.43 -26.07 -5.43
C GLN A 184 -12.10 -26.78 -5.14
N ILE A 185 -11.36 -26.33 -4.12
CA ILE A 185 -10.14 -27.02 -3.65
C ILE A 185 -10.50 -28.37 -3.01
N ARG A 186 -11.51 -28.41 -2.13
CA ARG A 186 -11.95 -29.66 -1.49
C ARG A 186 -12.52 -30.67 -2.49
N SER A 187 -13.22 -30.22 -3.54
CA SER A 187 -13.67 -31.11 -4.61
C SER A 187 -12.50 -31.60 -5.47
N ARG A 188 -11.45 -30.79 -5.65
CA ARG A 188 -10.22 -31.21 -6.34
C ARG A 188 -9.42 -32.23 -5.53
N GLU A 189 -9.44 -32.14 -4.21
CA GLU A 189 -8.86 -33.13 -3.30
C GLU A 189 -9.68 -34.44 -3.27
N GLN A 190 -11.01 -34.38 -3.33
CA GLN A 190 -11.86 -35.58 -3.41
C GLN A 190 -11.76 -36.35 -4.73
N THR A 191 -11.32 -35.72 -5.82
CA THR A 191 -11.00 -36.44 -7.07
C THR A 191 -9.66 -37.18 -7.03
N VAL A 192 -8.88 -37.02 -5.95
CA VAL A 192 -7.62 -37.74 -5.72
C VAL A 192 -7.81 -38.68 -4.53
N GLU A 193 -8.59 -39.75 -4.71
CA GLU A 193 -8.57 -40.92 -3.81
C GLU A 193 -7.42 -41.87 -4.18
N PRO A 194 -6.89 -42.63 -3.22
CA PRO A 194 -5.51 -43.09 -3.20
C PRO A 194 -5.28 -44.23 -4.18
N ALA A 195 -4.19 -44.16 -4.94
CA ALA A 195 -3.69 -45.33 -5.68
C ALA A 195 -3.44 -46.45 -4.67
N SER A 196 -4.27 -47.49 -4.79
CA SER A 196 -4.28 -48.70 -4.00
C SER A 196 -2.90 -49.33 -3.90
N THR A 197 -2.51 -49.63 -2.66
CA THR A 197 -1.46 -50.57 -2.29
C THR A 197 -1.71 -51.93 -2.96
N GLU A 198 -0.94 -52.28 -3.99
CA GLU A 198 -0.74 -53.67 -4.42
C GLU A 198 0.70 -54.08 -4.11
N VAL A 199 0.87 -54.79 -3.01
CA VAL A 199 2.02 -55.66 -2.78
C VAL A 199 1.68 -57.03 -3.34
N SER A 200 2.41 -57.51 -4.36
CA SER A 200 3.10 -58.82 -4.35
C SER A 200 3.79 -59.18 -5.68
N SER A 201 5.11 -59.41 -5.56
CA SER A 201 5.92 -60.46 -6.19
C SER A 201 6.00 -60.60 -7.72
N ILE A 202 7.19 -60.29 -8.27
CA ILE A 202 7.94 -61.22 -9.14
C ILE A 202 9.43 -61.11 -8.76
N SER A 203 9.94 -62.20 -8.18
CA SER A 203 11.35 -62.46 -7.95
C SER A 203 11.84 -63.44 -9.03
N LYS A 204 12.66 -62.96 -9.98
CA LYS A 204 13.62 -63.68 -10.86
C LYS A 204 13.96 -62.71 -12.00
N SER A 205 15.19 -62.25 -12.22
CA SER A 205 16.44 -63.00 -12.29
C SER A 205 17.63 -62.03 -12.23
N MET A 206 18.61 -62.31 -11.36
CA MET A 206 19.99 -61.93 -11.60
C MET A 206 20.83 -63.16 -11.27
N SER A 207 21.51 -63.67 -12.30
CA SER A 207 22.40 -64.82 -12.23
C SER A 207 23.66 -64.48 -11.42
N PRO A 208 24.26 -65.45 -10.70
CA PRO A 208 25.48 -65.23 -9.93
C PRO A 208 26.71 -65.16 -10.85
N PRO A 209 27.79 -64.47 -10.44
CA PRO A 209 29.04 -64.49 -11.20
C PRO A 209 29.70 -65.86 -11.07
N GLU A 210 30.02 -66.47 -12.21
CA GLU A 210 30.85 -67.67 -12.29
C GLU A 210 32.22 -67.41 -11.66
N ARG A 211 32.57 -68.25 -10.67
CA ARG A 211 33.96 -68.48 -10.29
C ARG A 211 34.64 -69.21 -11.45
N MET A 212 35.70 -68.62 -12.00
CA MET A 212 36.71 -69.33 -12.75
C MET A 212 37.79 -69.76 -11.76
N GLU A 213 37.93 -71.07 -11.53
CA GLU A 213 39.18 -71.66 -11.02
C GLU A 213 40.01 -72.06 -12.26
N ILE A 214 41.23 -71.52 -12.37
CA ILE A 214 42.56 -72.18 -12.39
C ILE A 214 43.58 -71.09 -12.09
#